data_AF-A0A8T7JIK9-F1
#
_entry.id   AF-A0A8T7JIK9-F1
#
_cell.length_a   1.000
_cell.length_b   1.000
_cell.length_c   1.000
_cell.angle_alpha   90.00
_cell.angle_beta   90.00
_cell.angle_gamma   90.00
#
_symmetry.space_group_name_H-M   'P 1'
#
loop_
_entity.id
_entity.type
_entity.pdbx_description
1 polymer ?
#
loop_
_entity_poly.entity_id
_entity_poly.type
_entity_poly.pdbx_seq_one_letter_code
_entity_poly.pdbx_strand_id
1 'polypeptide(L)' 'SSTFDLNLEHGNDIPIEDRPQSEVTSIQGLAIAPDNCHAINPSFDMTPNELIDAIVCEKGILTAPFNIHIQQLLSK' A
#
# COMPACT_ATOMS: atom_id res chain seq x y z
N SER A 1 -13.18 -9.69 5.90
CA SER A 1 -11.89 -9.27 5.34
C SER A 1 -11.46 -8.01 6.05
N SER A 2 -10.30 -8.02 6.70
CA SER A 2 -9.89 -6.96 7.65
C SER A 2 -9.07 -5.83 7.03
N THR A 3 -8.54 -6.02 5.82
CA THR A 3 -7.60 -5.09 5.17
C THR A 3 -8.27 -4.21 4.10
N PHE A 4 -9.58 -4.37 3.88
CA PHE A 4 -10.35 -3.44 3.06
C PHE A 4 -10.88 -2.30 3.94
N ASP A 5 -10.47 -1.07 3.64
CA ASP A 5 -11.13 0.11 4.20
C ASP A 5 -12.22 0.58 3.24
N LEU A 6 -13.47 0.50 3.67
CA LEU A 6 -14.64 0.91 2.88
C LEU A 6 -15.10 2.33 3.20
N ASN A 7 -14.43 3.01 4.13
CA ASN A 7 -14.73 4.41 4.47
C ASN A 7 -13.98 5.39 3.58
N LEU A 8 -12.98 4.92 2.84
CA LEU A 8 -12.20 5.72 1.89
C LEU A 8 -12.74 5.53 0.47
N GLU A 9 -12.96 6.63 -0.24
CA GLU A 9 -13.43 6.61 -1.63
C GLU A 9 -12.27 6.54 -2.63
N HIS A 10 -11.11 7.12 -2.29
CA HIS A 10 -9.97 7.23 -3.17
C HIS A 10 -8.68 6.75 -2.53
N GLY A 11 -7.81 6.15 -3.35
CA GLY A 11 -6.50 5.68 -2.90
C GLY A 11 -5.59 6.81 -2.40
N ASN A 12 -5.78 8.04 -2.89
CA ASN A 12 -5.03 9.21 -2.44
C ASN A 12 -5.36 9.65 -1.00
N ASP A 13 -6.45 9.12 -0.43
CA ASP A 13 -6.84 9.38 0.96
C ASP A 13 -6.06 8.49 1.96
N ILE A 14 -5.32 7.49 1.46
CA ILE A 14 -4.53 6.60 2.30
C ILE A 14 -3.26 7.33 2.75
N PRO A 15 -3.03 7.52 4.07
CA PRO A 15 -1.84 8.18 4.56
C PRO A 15 -0.60 7.33 4.29
N ILE A 16 0.45 7.95 3.76
CA ILE A 16 1.75 7.29 3.53
C ILE A 16 2.67 7.58 4.73
N GLU A 17 3.19 6.51 5.34
CA GLU A 17 4.13 6.61 6.46
C GLU A 17 5.53 6.99 5.94
N ASP A 18 6.04 8.13 6.40
CA ASP A 18 7.45 8.50 6.23
C ASP A 18 8.29 7.90 7.37
N ARG A 19 9.29 7.09 7.02
CA ARG A 19 10.17 6.40 7.97
C ARG A 19 11.55 7.06 8.09
N PRO A 20 12.34 6.69 9.12
CA PRO A 20 13.67 7.24 9.28
C PRO A 20 14.56 6.99 8.06
N GLN A 21 15.24 8.05 7.61
CA GLN A 21 16.25 7.98 6.54
C GLN A 21 17.37 6.96 6.81
N SER A 22 17.61 6.61 8.08
CA SER A 22 18.62 5.62 8.49
C SER A 22 18.34 4.23 7.94
N GLU A 23 17.10 3.88 7.62
CA GLU A 23 16.77 2.58 7.00
C GLU A 23 17.25 2.50 5.53
N VAL A 24 17.45 3.65 4.90
CA VAL A 24 18.00 3.75 3.54
C VAL A 24 19.52 3.94 3.58
N THR A 25 20.03 4.74 4.52
CA THR A 25 21.47 5.06 4.59
C THR A 25 22.30 4.04 5.37
N SER A 26 21.67 3.13 6.12
CA SER A 26 22.34 2.11 6.94
C SER A 26 21.62 0.76 6.92
N ILE A 27 22.38 -0.33 7.03
CA ILE A 27 21.84 -1.70 7.19
C ILE A 27 22.48 -2.32 8.43
N GLN A 28 21.67 -2.84 9.35
CA GLN A 28 22.13 -3.43 10.63
C GLN A 28 23.05 -2.48 11.44
N GLY A 29 22.81 -1.17 11.35
CA GLY A 29 23.61 -0.13 12.02
C GLY A 29 24.94 0.19 11.31
N LEU A 30 25.25 -0.42 10.17
CA LEU A 30 26.41 -0.11 9.35
C LEU A 30 26.03 0.85 8.22
N ALA A 31 26.78 1.94 8.07
CA ALA A 31 26.55 2.92 7.02
C ALA A 31 26.85 2.33 5.62
N ILE A 32 25.95 2.58 4.67
CA ILE A 32 26.06 2.15 3.26
C ILE A 32 25.94 3.30 2.26
N ALA A 33 25.64 4.50 2.74
CA ALA A 33 25.60 5.74 1.97
C ALA A 33 26.68 6.72 2.47
N PRO A 34 27.08 7.72 1.65
CA PRO A 34 28.00 8.76 2.09
C PRO A 34 27.51 9.52 3.34
N ASP A 35 28.46 10.00 4.14
CA ASP A 35 28.15 10.81 5.31
C ASP A 35 27.32 12.04 4.94
N ASN A 36 26.30 12.33 5.76
CA ASN A 36 25.34 13.43 5.58
C ASN A 36 24.48 13.35 4.30
N CYS A 37 24.44 12.20 3.62
CA CYS A 37 23.49 11.98 2.53
C CYS A 37 22.04 12.02 3.07
N HIS A 38 21.15 12.71 2.35
CA HIS A 38 19.72 12.75 2.64
C HIS A 38 19.00 11.66 1.86
N ALA A 39 18.06 10.98 2.52
CA ALA A 39 17.19 10.00 1.88
C ALA A 39 15.70 10.33 2.11
N ILE A 40 14.89 10.04 1.10
CA ILE A 40 13.43 9.91 1.24
C ILE A 40 13.11 8.45 1.57
N ASN A 41 12.16 8.20 2.46
CA ASN A 41 11.77 6.85 2.84
C ASN A 41 10.25 6.74 3.08
N PRO A 42 9.42 6.98 2.05
CA PRO A 42 8.01 6.62 2.11
C PRO A 42 7.88 5.09 2.16
N SER A 43 7.12 4.58 3.11
CA SER A 43 7.04 3.14 3.39
C SER A 43 6.13 2.38 2.44
N PHE A 44 5.25 3.10 1.76
CA PHE A 44 4.21 2.56 0.88
C PHE A 44 4.02 3.46 -0.33
N ASP A 45 3.45 2.88 -1.39
CA ASP A 45 2.94 3.59 -2.55
C ASP A 45 1.51 3.14 -2.85
N MET A 46 0.89 3.79 -3.84
CA MET A 46 -0.47 3.49 -4.27
C MET A 46 -0.48 2.90 -5.67
N THR A 47 -1.14 1.74 -5.82
CA THR A 47 -1.38 1.12 -7.12
C THR A 47 -2.82 1.40 -7.59
N PRO A 48 -3.01 2.15 -8.69
CA PRO A 48 -4.32 2.34 -9.31
C PRO A 48 -4.96 1.01 -9.71
N ASN A 49 -6.30 0.92 -9.62
CA ASN A 49 -7.02 -0.36 -9.78
C ASN A 49 -6.95 -0.92 -11.21
N GLU A 50 -6.75 -0.07 -12.20
CA GLU A 50 -6.59 -0.44 -13.61
C GLU A 50 -5.29 -1.20 -13.88
N LEU A 51 -4.33 -1.18 -12.94
CA LEU A 51 -3.09 -1.96 -13.00
C LEU A 51 -3.20 -3.31 -12.26
N ILE A 52 -4.38 -3.66 -11.73
CA ILE A 52 -4.61 -4.87 -10.92
C ILE A 52 -5.55 -5.82 -11.67
N ASP A 53 -5.06 -7.02 -12.01
CA ASP A 53 -5.89 -8.05 -12.66
C ASP A 53 -6.94 -8.64 -11.70
N ALA A 54 -6.54 -8.94 -10.46
CA ALA A 54 -7.41 -9.53 -9.45
C ALA A 54 -6.94 -9.25 -8.02
N ILE A 55 -7.89 -9.25 -7.08
CA ILE A 55 -7.65 -9.21 -5.63
C ILE A 55 -8.12 -10.53 -5.04
N VAL A 56 -7.22 -11.27 -4.40
CA VAL A 56 -7.53 -12.56 -3.74
C VAL A 56 -7.76 -12.32 -2.25
N CYS A 57 -8.90 -12.78 -1.73
CA CYS A 57 -9.21 -12.70 -0.30
C CYS A 57 -9.91 -13.97 0.21
N GLU A 58 -10.23 -14.01 1.51
CA GLU A 58 -10.83 -15.18 2.15
C GLU A 58 -12.24 -15.52 1.65
N LYS A 59 -12.87 -14.59 0.92
CA LYS A 59 -14.20 -14.78 0.31
C LYS A 59 -14.13 -15.15 -1.19
N GLY A 60 -12.93 -15.23 -1.78
CA GLY A 60 -12.73 -15.62 -3.18
C GLY A 60 -11.81 -14.68 -3.97
N ILE A 61 -11.98 -14.67 -5.29
CA ILE A 61 -11.21 -13.83 -6.22
C ILE A 61 -12.12 -12.73 -6.75
N LEU A 62 -11.69 -11.48 -6.60
CA LEU A 62 -12.32 -10.29 -7.16
C LEU A 62 -11.59 -9.85 -8.42
N THR A 63 -12.32 -9.53 -9.48
CA THR A 63 -11.79 -8.88 -10.69
C THR A 63 -12.49 -7.55 -10.92
N ALA A 64 -12.01 -6.73 -11.85
CA ALA A 64 -12.72 -5.51 -12.24
C ALA A 64 -14.17 -5.82 -12.72
N PRO A 65 -15.14 -4.90 -12.53
CA PRO A 65 -15.02 -3.62 -11.83
C PRO A 65 -15.03 -3.78 -10.29
N PHE A 66 -13.95 -3.35 -9.64
CA PHE A 66 -13.71 -3.63 -8.22
C PHE A 66 -14.72 -2.99 -7.27
N ASN A 67 -15.17 -1.76 -7.54
CA ASN A 67 -16.16 -1.06 -6.71
C ASN A 67 -17.47 -1.87 -6.55
N ILE A 68 -17.94 -2.50 -7.61
CA ILE A 68 -19.16 -3.32 -7.60
C ILE A 68 -18.91 -4.64 -6.86
N HIS A 69 -17.85 -5.35 -7.24
CA HIS A 69 -17.60 -6.69 -6.71
C HIS A 69 -17.18 -6.67 -5.24
N ILE A 70 -16.44 -5.65 -4.78
CA ILE A 70 -16.11 -5.46 -3.36
C ILE A 70 -17.39 -5.27 -2.54
N GLN A 71 -18.32 -4.40 -2.96
CA GLN A 71 -19.58 -4.19 -2.26
C GLN A 71 -20.43 -5.48 -2.20
N GLN A 72 -20.51 -6.23 -3.29
CA GLN A 72 -21.26 -7.50 -3.34
C GLN A 72 -20.66 -8.59 -2.46
N LEU A 73 -19.32 -8.67 -2.36
CA LEU A 73 -18.64 -9.70 -1.60
C LEU A 73 -18.62 -9.40 -0.09
N LEU A 74 -18.57 -8.12 0.29
CA LEU A 74 -18.51 -7.70 1.68
C LEU A 74 -19.89 -7.51 2.33
N SER A 75 -20.97 -7.39 1.54
CA SER A 75 -22.36 -7.38 2.03
C SER A 75 -22.92 -8.77 2.38
N LYS A 76 -22.19 -9.85 2.05
CA LYS A 76 -22.46 -11.23 2.47
C LYS A 76 -21.70 -11.57 3.74
#